data_AF-A0A151J2W0-F1
#
_entry.id   AF-A0A151J2W0-F1
#
_cell.length_a   1.000
_cell.length_b   1.000
_cell.length_c   1.000
_cell.angle_alpha   90.00
_cell.angle_beta   90.00
_cell.angle_gamma   90.00
#
_symmetry.space_group_name_H-M   'P 1'
#
loop_
_entity.id
_entity.type
_entity.pdbx_description
1 polymer ?
#
loop_
_entity_poly.entity_id
_entity_poly.type
_entity_poly.pdbx_seq_one_letter_code
_entity_poly.pdbx_strand_id
1 'polypeptide(L)'
;MEYSLFTLLILSMAIMNLGYEVDVVHEWEYVEFEWESQEQKENAINSGTYNPNTSILVDATKTDDGRLFITATNVFGPGSPATLTTITNKTGSGGPILRPYPNWSWHNGSCICDGIVNVFRIDIQCNHIIVLDYGKMGLSQICNPKLLIFDLKDDTLVKTIHLPLDFATNQTGSGLLITPLVYIRNISGKCTQFLNKMFPSSVRFPLSLRERKRRLTVEHAGYSDNAELKIASNQNFPKQRPSNVITCNNNS
;
A
#
# COMPACT_ATOMS: atom_id res chain seq x y z
N MET A 1 35.21 36.36 29.40
CA MET A 1 34.64 35.01 29.65
C MET A 1 33.14 35.08 29.90
N GLU A 2 32.63 36.10 30.61
CA GLU A 2 31.21 36.23 30.95
C GLU A 2 30.26 36.42 29.74
N TYR A 3 30.61 37.26 28.75
CA TYR A 3 29.79 37.44 27.54
C TYR A 3 29.61 36.15 26.72
N SER A 4 30.54 35.20 26.84
CA SER A 4 30.49 33.93 26.12
C SER A 4 29.46 32.96 26.71
N LEU A 5 29.15 33.05 28.01
CA LEU A 5 28.12 32.24 28.64
C LEU A 5 26.72 32.78 28.32
N PHE A 6 26.57 34.10 28.28
CA PHE A 6 25.29 34.74 27.92
C PHE A 6 24.89 34.44 26.47
N THR A 7 25.83 34.45 25.52
CA THR A 7 25.53 34.08 24.12
C THR A 7 25.16 32.61 23.96
N LEU A 8 25.82 31.70 24.70
CA LEU A 8 25.47 30.27 24.74
C LEU A 8 24.07 30.03 25.33
N LEU A 9 23.67 30.76 26.37
CA LEU A 9 22.34 30.66 26.98
C LEU A 9 21.22 31.18 26.08
N ILE A 10 21.46 32.30 25.39
CA ILE A 10 20.51 32.85 24.41
C ILE A 10 20.36 31.91 23.22
N LEU A 11 21.47 31.34 22.73
CA LEU A 11 21.45 30.37 21.64
C LEU A 11 20.75 29.06 22.05
N SER A 12 20.94 28.58 23.29
CA SER A 12 20.25 27.38 23.77
C SER A 12 18.74 27.58 23.93
N MET A 13 18.29 28.76 24.38
CA MET A 13 16.86 29.08 24.46
C MET A 13 16.22 29.26 23.07
N ALA A 14 16.97 29.77 22.09
CA ALA A 14 16.52 29.86 20.70
C ALA A 14 16.37 28.47 20.03
N ILE A 15 17.20 27.49 20.42
CA ILE A 15 17.12 26.11 19.90
C ILE A 15 15.91 25.34 20.47
N MET A 16 15.45 25.67 21.68
CA MET A 16 14.36 24.95 22.35
C MET A 16 12.95 25.22 21.81
N ASN A 17 12.75 26.24 20.97
CA ASN A 17 11.43 26.61 20.45
C ASN A 17 11.18 26.19 19.00
N LEU A 18 12.01 25.31 18.42
CA LEU A 18 11.74 24.73 17.11
C LEU A 18 10.87 23.47 17.22
N GLY A 19 9.79 23.55 18.00
CA GLY A 19 8.73 22.54 17.98
C GLY A 19 7.78 22.86 16.84
N TYR A 20 7.77 22.03 15.79
CA TYR A 20 6.71 22.12 14.77
C TYR A 20 5.42 21.62 15.41
N GLU A 21 4.43 22.50 15.56
CA GLU A 21 3.07 22.10 15.89
C GLU A 21 2.47 21.42 14.65
N VAL A 22 2.10 20.14 14.81
CA VAL A 22 1.48 19.36 13.74
C VAL A 22 -0.01 19.33 14.03
N ASP A 23 -0.80 19.89 13.11
CA ASP A 23 -2.26 19.82 13.19
C ASP A 23 -2.73 18.38 13.02
N VAL A 24 -3.25 17.78 14.10
CA VAL A 24 -3.83 16.43 14.07
C VAL A 24 -5.20 16.51 13.40
N VAL A 25 -5.28 16.02 12.16
CA VAL A 25 -6.54 16.02 11.39
C VAL A 25 -7.44 14.85 11.79
N HIS A 26 -6.85 13.66 12.01
CA HIS A 26 -7.55 12.45 12.39
C HIS A 26 -6.71 11.62 13.36
N GLU A 27 -7.37 10.96 14.30
CA GLU A 27 -6.76 10.11 15.31
C GLU A 27 -7.61 8.85 15.52
N TRP A 28 -6.95 7.74 15.84
CA TRP A 28 -7.60 6.47 16.18
C TRP A 28 -7.03 5.91 17.47
N GLU A 29 -7.91 5.53 18.40
CA GLU A 29 -7.58 4.64 19.51
C GLU A 29 -7.53 3.18 19.02
N TYR A 30 -8.48 2.81 18.16
CA TYR A 30 -8.50 1.54 17.44
C TYR A 30 -9.26 1.68 16.13
N VAL A 31 -9.00 0.77 15.20
CA VAL A 31 -9.57 0.83 13.85
C VAL A 31 -10.97 0.23 13.84
N GLU A 32 -11.95 0.96 13.31
CA GLU A 32 -13.30 0.46 13.02
C GLU A 32 -13.61 0.54 11.52
N PHE A 33 -14.39 -0.41 11.02
CA PHE A 33 -14.77 -0.52 9.61
C PHE A 33 -16.27 -0.26 9.41
N GLU A 34 -16.65 0.23 8.23
CA GLU A 34 -18.04 0.32 7.79
C GLU A 34 -18.50 -1.06 7.29
N TRP A 35 -19.28 -1.74 8.14
CA TRP A 35 -19.81 -3.08 7.88
C TRP A 35 -21.13 -3.04 7.10
N GLU A 36 -21.36 -4.05 6.25
CA GLU A 36 -22.62 -4.25 5.53
C GLU A 36 -23.73 -4.74 6.47
N SER A 37 -23.36 -5.50 7.49
CA SER A 37 -24.27 -5.99 8.51
C SER A 37 -23.54 -6.24 9.83
N GLN A 38 -24.30 -6.30 10.93
CA GLN A 38 -23.78 -6.69 12.23
C GLN A 38 -23.25 -8.13 12.21
N GLU A 39 -23.89 -9.03 11.46
CA GLU A 39 -23.45 -10.41 11.27
C GLU A 39 -22.07 -10.48 10.60
N GLN A 40 -21.81 -9.65 9.59
CA GLN A 40 -20.49 -9.58 8.93
C GLN A 40 -19.40 -9.21 9.94
N LYS A 41 -19.67 -8.21 10.80
CA LYS A 41 -18.75 -7.79 11.87
C LYS A 41 -18.49 -8.93 12.85
N GLU A 42 -19.54 -9.58 13.32
CA GLU A 42 -19.43 -10.68 14.30
C GLU A 42 -18.67 -11.88 13.72
N ASN A 43 -18.93 -12.24 12.47
CA ASN A 43 -18.18 -13.30 11.77
C ASN A 43 -16.70 -12.94 11.61
N ALA A 44 -16.37 -11.68 11.32
CA ALA A 44 -14.99 -11.22 11.21
C ALA A 44 -14.25 -11.27 12.57
N ILE A 45 -14.93 -10.90 13.66
CA ILE A 45 -14.39 -11.00 15.03
C ILE A 45 -14.19 -12.47 15.41
N ASN A 46 -15.22 -13.31 15.21
CA ASN A 46 -15.20 -14.72 15.61
C ASN A 46 -14.17 -15.54 14.82
N SER A 47 -13.95 -15.21 13.54
CA SER A 47 -12.90 -15.82 12.72
C SER A 47 -11.50 -15.29 13.01
N GLY A 48 -11.37 -14.19 13.75
CA GLY A 48 -10.12 -13.50 14.02
C GLY A 48 -9.57 -12.70 12.84
N THR A 49 -10.33 -12.57 11.74
CA THR A 49 -9.94 -11.74 10.59
C THR A 49 -10.01 -10.24 10.91
N TYR A 50 -10.86 -9.86 11.87
CA TYR A 50 -10.88 -8.53 12.47
C TYR A 50 -10.55 -8.59 13.95
N ASN A 51 -9.52 -7.82 14.35
CA ASN A 51 -9.18 -7.55 15.73
C ASN A 51 -8.75 -6.07 15.84
N PRO A 52 -9.51 -5.25 16.60
CA PRO A 52 -9.23 -3.81 16.72
C PRO A 52 -7.86 -3.53 17.35
N ASN A 53 -7.33 -4.43 18.18
CA ASN A 53 -6.05 -4.26 18.88
C ASN A 53 -4.83 -4.61 18.02
N THR A 54 -5.02 -5.28 16.88
CA THR A 54 -3.93 -5.71 15.99
C THR A 54 -4.03 -5.09 14.59
N SER A 55 -5.05 -4.26 14.33
CA SER A 55 -5.14 -3.47 13.10
C SER A 55 -4.12 -2.34 13.12
N ILE A 56 -3.23 -2.32 12.12
CA ILE A 56 -2.12 -1.36 12.06
C ILE A 56 -2.26 -0.49 10.83
N LEU A 57 -2.43 0.82 11.07
CA LEU A 57 -2.43 1.82 10.02
C LEU A 57 -0.99 2.18 9.64
N VAL A 58 -0.68 2.19 8.34
CA VAL A 58 0.71 2.34 7.86
C VAL A 58 0.90 3.47 6.87
N ASP A 59 -0.09 3.72 6.02
CA ASP A 59 -0.01 4.74 4.99
C ASP A 59 -1.30 5.56 4.95
N ALA A 60 -1.15 6.85 4.65
CA ALA A 60 -2.23 7.81 4.54
C ALA A 60 -1.97 8.71 3.33
N THR A 61 -2.77 8.57 2.27
CA THR A 61 -2.59 9.35 1.03
C THR A 61 -3.88 10.06 0.66
N LYS A 62 -3.80 11.38 0.53
CA LYS A 62 -4.91 12.22 0.06
C LYS A 62 -4.88 12.31 -1.47
N THR A 63 -6.05 12.18 -2.06
CA THR A 63 -6.27 12.37 -3.51
C THR A 63 -6.75 13.77 -3.84
N ASP A 64 -6.67 14.14 -5.12
CA ASP A 64 -7.14 15.44 -5.62
C ASP A 64 -8.66 15.63 -5.46
N ASP A 65 -9.44 14.55 -5.45
CA ASP A 65 -10.88 14.59 -5.20
C ASP A 65 -11.26 14.74 -3.71
N GLY A 66 -10.25 14.76 -2.83
CA GLY A 66 -10.40 14.98 -1.39
C GLY A 66 -10.50 13.71 -0.56
N ARG A 67 -10.62 12.51 -1.17
CA ARG A 67 -10.59 11.25 -0.40
C ARG A 67 -9.23 11.03 0.24
N LEU A 68 -9.25 10.55 1.48
CA LEU A 68 -8.07 10.11 2.22
C LEU A 68 -8.07 8.58 2.29
N PHE A 69 -7.09 7.98 1.62
CA PHE A 69 -6.85 6.54 1.64
C PHE A 69 -5.99 6.16 2.82
N ILE A 70 -6.36 5.08 3.49
CA ILE A 70 -5.64 4.53 4.64
C ILE A 70 -5.36 3.04 4.38
N THR A 71 -4.12 2.61 4.60
CA THR A 71 -3.77 1.18 4.58
C THR A 71 -3.77 0.61 5.99
N ALA A 72 -4.49 -0.49 6.18
CA ALA A 72 -4.59 -1.23 7.45
C ALA A 72 -3.97 -2.63 7.25
N THR A 73 -2.65 -2.74 7.44
CA THR A 73 -1.90 -3.91 6.95
C THR A 73 -1.92 -5.08 7.93
N ASN A 74 -1.98 -6.31 7.39
CA ASN A 74 -1.87 -7.56 8.15
C ASN A 74 -0.42 -8.07 8.23
N VAL A 75 0.56 -7.17 8.35
CA VAL A 75 2.00 -7.49 8.32
C VAL A 75 2.45 -8.41 9.46
N PHE A 76 1.75 -8.39 10.61
CA PHE A 76 2.02 -9.27 11.76
C PHE A 76 1.01 -10.41 11.91
N GLY A 77 0.11 -10.59 10.93
CA GLY A 77 -0.96 -11.58 10.96
C GLY A 77 -2.33 -10.93 10.74
N PRO A 78 -3.41 -11.73 10.81
CA PRO A 78 -4.78 -11.22 10.70
C PRO A 78 -5.08 -10.17 11.78
N GLY A 79 -5.88 -9.18 11.42
CA GLY A 79 -6.30 -8.10 12.33
C GLY A 79 -7.17 -7.08 11.62
N SER A 80 -6.89 -6.81 10.35
CA SER A 80 -7.66 -5.91 9.50
C SER A 80 -8.39 -6.71 8.40
N PRO A 81 -9.73 -6.69 8.36
CA PRO A 81 -10.54 -7.42 7.38
C PRO A 81 -10.48 -6.80 5.98
N ALA A 82 -10.10 -5.51 5.88
CA ALA A 82 -9.82 -4.83 4.63
C ALA A 82 -8.52 -4.03 4.77
N THR A 83 -7.58 -4.23 3.85
CA THR A 83 -6.23 -3.64 3.97
C THR A 83 -6.02 -2.35 3.19
N LEU A 84 -6.97 -2.01 2.32
CA LEU A 84 -7.05 -0.76 1.60
C LEU A 84 -8.42 -0.13 1.84
N THR A 85 -8.42 1.10 2.35
CA THR A 85 -9.64 1.76 2.80
C THR A 85 -9.62 3.25 2.48
N THR A 86 -10.78 3.88 2.60
CA THR A 86 -10.96 5.34 2.66
C THR A 86 -11.61 5.73 3.98
N ILE A 87 -11.46 6.99 4.40
CA ILE A 87 -12.16 7.50 5.59
C ILE A 87 -13.60 7.88 5.23
N THR A 88 -14.55 7.52 6.10
CA THR A 88 -15.95 7.96 6.01
C THR A 88 -16.19 9.28 6.75
N ASN A 89 -17.37 9.86 6.59
CA ASN A 89 -17.82 11.01 7.39
C ASN A 89 -18.36 10.61 8.79
N LYS A 90 -18.28 9.34 9.17
CA LYS A 90 -18.75 8.82 10.46
C LYS A 90 -17.56 8.64 11.40
N THR A 91 -17.78 8.89 12.68
CA THR A 91 -16.80 8.66 13.74
C THR A 91 -17.37 7.65 14.72
N GLY A 92 -16.66 6.55 14.91
CA GLY A 92 -16.94 5.53 15.92
C GLY A 92 -16.31 5.90 17.25
N SER A 93 -16.37 4.97 18.21
CA SER A 93 -15.73 5.17 19.52
C SER A 93 -14.20 5.12 19.43
N GLY A 94 -13.65 4.43 18.42
CA GLY A 94 -12.21 4.35 18.19
C GLY A 94 -11.62 5.43 17.29
N GLY A 95 -12.44 6.28 16.64
CA GLY A 95 -12.00 7.27 15.64
C GLY A 95 -12.82 7.25 14.36
N PRO A 96 -12.39 7.95 13.28
CA PRO A 96 -13.10 7.95 12.00
C PRO A 96 -13.27 6.54 11.42
N ILE A 97 -14.45 6.17 10.95
CA ILE A 97 -14.72 4.83 10.44
C ILE A 97 -14.09 4.67 9.05
N LEU A 98 -13.41 3.53 8.83
CA LEU A 98 -12.80 3.17 7.55
C LEU A 98 -13.78 2.40 6.65
N ARG A 99 -13.87 2.79 5.38
CA ARG A 99 -14.63 2.08 4.35
C ARG A 99 -13.68 1.29 3.45
N PRO A 100 -13.86 -0.03 3.29
CA PRO A 100 -13.08 -0.82 2.34
C PRO A 100 -13.15 -0.26 0.93
N TYR A 101 -12.01 -0.22 0.26
CA TYR A 101 -11.91 0.27 -1.11
C TYR A 101 -11.58 -0.87 -2.10
N PRO A 102 -12.17 -0.86 -3.31
CA PRO A 102 -13.35 -0.06 -3.69
C PRO A 102 -14.61 -0.39 -2.87
N ASN A 103 -14.73 -1.63 -2.42
CA ASN A 103 -15.82 -2.13 -1.57
C ASN A 103 -15.44 -3.53 -1.01
N TRP A 104 -16.31 -4.12 -0.21
CA TRP A 104 -16.08 -5.42 0.44
C TRP A 104 -15.83 -6.59 -0.52
N SER A 105 -16.33 -6.57 -1.76
CA SER A 105 -16.10 -7.68 -2.71
C SER A 105 -14.62 -7.91 -3.03
N TRP A 106 -13.78 -6.88 -2.88
CA TRP A 106 -12.33 -6.96 -3.05
C TRP A 106 -11.59 -7.58 -1.86
N HIS A 107 -12.25 -7.73 -0.71
CA HIS A 107 -11.64 -8.24 0.52
C HIS A 107 -12.30 -9.55 0.99
N ASN A 108 -13.54 -9.82 0.56
CA ASN A 108 -14.35 -10.99 0.94
C ASN A 108 -14.72 -11.88 -0.27
N GLY A 109 -13.89 -11.91 -1.31
CA GLY A 109 -14.11 -12.75 -2.48
C GLY A 109 -14.06 -14.25 -2.17
N SER A 110 -14.71 -15.07 -3.01
CA SER A 110 -14.68 -16.54 -2.89
C SER A 110 -13.27 -17.10 -3.02
N CYS A 111 -12.42 -16.45 -3.83
CA CYS A 111 -11.00 -16.70 -3.87
C CYS A 111 -10.21 -15.47 -3.44
N ILE A 112 -9.40 -15.64 -2.40
CA ILE A 112 -8.64 -14.55 -1.77
C ILE A 112 -7.61 -13.90 -2.72
N CYS A 113 -7.06 -14.64 -3.69
CA CYS A 113 -6.04 -14.10 -4.58
C CYS A 113 -6.57 -13.26 -5.74
N ASP A 114 -7.87 -13.32 -6.02
CA ASP A 114 -8.54 -12.46 -7.01
C ASP A 114 -8.79 -11.05 -6.44
N GLY A 115 -8.95 -10.94 -5.11
CA GLY A 115 -9.11 -9.68 -4.39
C GLY A 115 -7.78 -9.04 -3.95
N ILE A 116 -7.86 -8.15 -2.97
CA ILE A 116 -6.73 -7.49 -2.31
C ILE A 116 -6.41 -8.28 -1.03
N VAL A 117 -5.21 -8.89 -0.98
CA VAL A 117 -4.81 -9.67 0.21
C VAL A 117 -4.25 -8.74 1.28
N ASN A 118 -3.20 -7.99 0.95
CA ASN A 118 -2.54 -7.14 1.93
C ASN A 118 -1.72 -6.03 1.28
N VAL A 119 -2.04 -4.79 1.66
CA VAL A 119 -1.40 -3.58 1.13
C VAL A 119 -0.55 -2.93 2.21
N PHE A 120 0.66 -2.53 1.84
CA PHE A 120 1.55 -1.80 2.74
C PHE A 120 1.48 -0.29 2.46
N ARG A 121 1.81 0.11 1.23
CA ARG A 121 1.66 1.48 0.73
C ARG A 121 1.05 1.50 -0.66
N ILE A 122 0.51 2.66 -1.01
CA ILE A 122 -0.04 2.95 -2.34
C ILE A 122 0.74 4.07 -3.00
N ASP A 123 0.47 4.30 -4.28
CA ASP A 123 0.88 5.50 -4.99
C ASP A 123 -0.29 6.02 -5.82
N ILE A 124 -0.41 7.35 -5.93
CA ILE A 124 -1.49 7.99 -6.69
C ILE A 124 -0.86 8.85 -7.78
N GLN A 125 -1.18 8.51 -9.02
CA GLN A 125 -0.65 9.20 -10.18
C GLN A 125 -1.73 9.31 -11.24
N CYS A 126 -1.94 10.51 -11.78
CA CYS A 126 -2.83 10.72 -12.92
C CYS A 126 -4.27 10.22 -12.71
N ASN A 127 -4.85 10.48 -11.53
CA ASN A 127 -6.18 9.98 -11.14
C ASN A 127 -6.30 8.44 -11.13
N HIS A 128 -5.16 7.75 -10.97
CA HIS A 128 -5.14 6.31 -10.75
C HIS A 128 -4.46 6.02 -9.42
N ILE A 129 -4.99 5.04 -8.71
CA ILE A 129 -4.33 4.47 -7.53
C ILE A 129 -3.62 3.18 -7.94
N ILE A 130 -2.34 3.10 -7.59
CA ILE A 130 -1.47 1.95 -7.79
C ILE A 130 -1.32 1.27 -6.44
N VAL A 131 -1.96 0.11 -6.33
CA VAL A 131 -2.02 -0.69 -5.11
C VAL A 131 -1.02 -1.82 -5.23
N LEU A 132 -0.04 -1.87 -4.33
CA LEU A 132 0.89 -2.98 -4.21
C LEU A 132 0.37 -3.98 -3.18
N ASP A 133 -0.30 -5.02 -3.68
CA ASP A 133 -0.66 -6.18 -2.89
C ASP A 133 0.55 -7.12 -2.81
N TYR A 134 1.14 -7.23 -1.62
CA TYR A 134 2.32 -8.07 -1.41
C TYR A 134 1.99 -9.54 -1.13
N GLY A 135 0.69 -9.89 -1.07
CA GLY A 135 0.20 -11.27 -1.08
C GLY A 135 0.49 -12.08 0.18
N LYS A 136 0.88 -11.44 1.29
CA LYS A 136 1.20 -12.12 2.55
C LYS A 136 0.29 -11.71 3.68
N MET A 137 0.17 -12.59 4.67
CA MET A 137 -0.46 -12.31 5.95
C MET A 137 0.47 -12.83 7.05
N GLY A 138 1.04 -11.92 7.85
CA GLY A 138 2.14 -12.27 8.74
C GLY A 138 3.33 -12.86 7.96
N LEU A 139 3.79 -14.03 8.40
CA LEU A 139 4.90 -14.78 7.77
C LEU A 139 4.44 -15.74 6.66
N SER A 140 3.14 -15.84 6.40
CA SER A 140 2.56 -16.78 5.44
C SER A 140 2.42 -16.12 4.07
N GLN A 141 2.93 -16.78 3.02
CA GLN A 141 2.70 -16.37 1.64
C GLN A 141 1.36 -16.92 1.16
N ILE A 142 0.37 -16.06 0.97
CA ILE A 142 -1.00 -16.46 0.59
C ILE A 142 -1.12 -16.52 -0.93
N CYS A 143 -0.70 -15.45 -1.61
CA CYS A 143 -0.82 -15.27 -3.06
C CYS A 143 0.48 -14.72 -3.64
N ASN A 144 0.71 -14.87 -4.95
CA ASN A 144 1.80 -14.11 -5.58
C ASN A 144 1.53 -12.60 -5.45
N PRO A 145 2.58 -11.77 -5.26
CA PRO A 145 2.43 -10.32 -5.21
C PRO A 145 1.88 -9.79 -6.54
N LYS A 146 1.10 -8.72 -6.47
CA LYS A 146 0.50 -8.10 -7.64
C LYS A 146 0.34 -6.59 -7.47
N LEU A 147 0.35 -5.89 -8.60
CA LEU A 147 -0.10 -4.50 -8.66
C LEU A 147 -1.53 -4.49 -9.19
N LEU A 148 -2.40 -3.76 -8.50
CA LEU A 148 -3.74 -3.46 -8.95
C LEU A 148 -3.83 -1.96 -9.21
N ILE A 149 -4.45 -1.60 -10.32
CA ILE A 149 -4.54 -0.22 -10.77
C ILE A 149 -6.01 0.10 -10.96
N PHE A 150 -6.49 1.05 -10.17
CA PHE A 150 -7.87 1.51 -10.27
C PHE A 150 -7.91 2.93 -10.82
N ASP A 151 -8.90 3.23 -11.66
CA ASP A 151 -9.26 4.61 -11.98
C ASP A 151 -10.02 5.19 -10.78
N LEU A 152 -9.52 6.30 -10.23
CA LEU A 152 -10.15 6.96 -9.09
C LEU A 152 -11.45 7.67 -9.47
N LYS A 153 -11.74 7.87 -10.76
CA LYS A 153 -12.97 8.52 -11.22
C LYS A 153 -14.22 7.71 -10.88
N ASP A 154 -14.15 6.39 -11.05
CA ASP A 154 -15.27 5.46 -10.88
C ASP A 154 -14.91 4.21 -10.07
N ASP A 155 -13.71 4.18 -9.49
CA ASP A 155 -13.17 3.11 -8.66
C ASP A 155 -13.10 1.75 -9.35
N THR A 156 -12.99 1.75 -10.69
CA THR A 156 -12.93 0.53 -11.50
C THR A 156 -11.50 0.01 -11.65
N LEU A 157 -11.34 -1.32 -11.66
CA LEU A 157 -10.05 -1.94 -11.95
C LEU A 157 -9.72 -1.74 -13.43
N VAL A 158 -8.59 -1.08 -13.68
CA VAL A 158 -8.04 -0.86 -15.02
C VAL A 158 -7.09 -1.99 -15.41
N LYS A 159 -6.20 -2.41 -14.48
CA LYS A 159 -5.17 -3.41 -14.79
C LYS A 159 -4.65 -4.12 -13.56
N THR A 160 -4.39 -5.41 -13.73
CA THR A 160 -3.65 -6.26 -12.78
C THR A 160 -2.31 -6.66 -13.39
N ILE A 161 -1.23 -6.58 -12.60
CA ILE A 161 0.10 -7.02 -13.00
C ILE A 161 0.62 -7.98 -11.95
N HIS A 162 0.77 -9.24 -12.32
CA HIS A 162 1.33 -10.26 -11.45
C HIS A 162 2.85 -10.12 -11.39
N LEU A 163 3.36 -10.10 -10.16
CA LEU A 163 4.79 -10.04 -9.88
C LEU A 163 5.26 -11.47 -9.53
N PRO A 164 6.34 -11.96 -10.15
CA PRO A 164 6.96 -13.22 -9.74
C PRO A 164 7.34 -13.21 -8.25
N LEU A 165 7.15 -14.33 -7.55
CA LEU A 165 7.43 -14.40 -6.10
C LEU A 165 8.92 -14.20 -5.78
N ASP A 166 9.80 -14.67 -6.65
CA ASP A 166 11.23 -14.45 -6.55
C ASP A 166 11.61 -12.98 -6.70
N PHE A 167 10.73 -12.11 -7.22
CA PHE A 167 10.87 -10.65 -7.18
C PHE A 167 10.69 -10.07 -5.77
N ALA A 168 9.80 -10.64 -4.96
CA ALA A 168 9.53 -10.16 -3.61
C ALA A 168 10.53 -10.67 -2.56
N THR A 169 11.29 -11.72 -2.90
CA THR A 169 12.00 -12.53 -1.90
C THR A 169 13.43 -12.82 -2.35
N ASN A 170 14.38 -12.77 -1.44
CA ASN A 170 15.76 -13.19 -1.70
C ASN A 170 15.88 -14.72 -1.76
N GLN A 171 17.09 -15.22 -2.00
CA GLN A 171 17.37 -16.66 -2.12
C GLN A 171 17.00 -17.47 -0.87
N THR A 172 16.89 -16.84 0.31
CA THR A 172 16.50 -17.52 1.56
C THR A 172 14.99 -17.51 1.79
N GLY A 173 14.22 -16.88 0.90
CA GLY A 173 12.78 -16.67 1.06
C GLY A 173 12.43 -15.52 2.01
N SER A 174 13.36 -14.60 2.25
CA SER A 174 13.17 -13.41 3.09
C SER A 174 12.93 -12.18 2.21
N GLY A 175 12.10 -11.24 2.66
CA GLY A 175 11.82 -10.02 1.90
C GLY A 175 10.35 -9.61 1.91
N LEU A 176 10.07 -8.33 1.71
CA LEU A 176 8.71 -7.78 1.62
C LEU A 176 8.70 -6.62 0.64
N LEU A 177 7.77 -6.60 -0.31
CA LEU A 177 7.52 -5.42 -1.15
C LEU A 177 6.67 -4.42 -0.35
N ILE A 178 7.08 -3.15 -0.33
CA ILE A 178 6.52 -2.14 0.59
C ILE A 178 5.91 -0.97 -0.17
N THR A 179 6.66 -0.33 -1.06
CA THR A 179 6.25 0.94 -1.68
C THR A 179 6.28 0.83 -3.18
N PRO A 180 5.14 0.94 -3.89
CA PRO A 180 5.15 1.29 -5.30
C PRO A 180 5.49 2.79 -5.43
N LEU A 181 6.33 3.16 -6.38
CA LEU A 181 6.65 4.54 -6.71
C LEU A 181 6.60 4.70 -8.21
N VAL A 182 5.64 5.47 -8.70
CA VAL A 182 5.49 5.78 -10.12
C VAL A 182 6.13 7.12 -10.41
N TYR A 183 7.01 7.13 -11.39
CA TYR A 183 7.65 8.35 -11.85
C TYR A 183 7.40 8.53 -13.33
N ILE A 184 6.79 9.67 -13.72
CA ILE A 184 6.56 10.00 -15.12
C ILE A 184 7.54 11.10 -15.53
N ARG A 185 8.44 10.81 -16.48
CA ARG A 185 9.37 11.80 -17.04
C ARG A 185 8.69 12.58 -18.16
N ASN A 186 8.73 13.91 -18.02
CA ASN A 186 8.53 14.92 -19.06
C ASN A 186 7.33 14.66 -20.01
N ILE A 187 6.15 15.19 -19.67
CA ILE A 187 5.01 15.22 -20.59
C ILE A 187 4.43 16.64 -20.64
N SER A 188 4.68 17.34 -21.74
CA SER A 188 3.82 18.44 -22.19
C SER A 188 2.43 17.84 -22.50
N GLY A 189 1.51 17.85 -21.52
CA GLY A 189 0.17 17.27 -21.65
C GLY A 189 -0.16 16.15 -20.65
N LYS A 190 0.03 16.46 -19.36
CA LYS A 190 -0.28 15.67 -18.15
C LYS A 190 -1.32 14.54 -18.36
N CYS A 191 -0.91 13.31 -18.10
CA CYS A 191 -1.76 12.13 -17.87
C CYS A 191 -2.51 11.46 -19.04
N THR A 192 -2.60 12.06 -20.22
CA THR A 192 -3.35 11.47 -21.36
C THR A 192 -2.82 10.13 -21.88
N GLN A 193 -1.53 9.82 -21.66
CA GLN A 193 -0.90 8.57 -22.10
C GLN A 193 -0.39 7.71 -20.94
N PHE A 194 -0.86 7.97 -19.71
CA PHE A 194 -0.37 7.33 -18.49
C PHE A 194 -0.37 5.81 -18.57
N LEU A 195 -1.52 5.20 -18.82
CA LEU A 195 -1.67 3.74 -18.87
C LEU A 195 -0.86 3.11 -20.01
N ASN A 196 -0.90 3.72 -21.19
CA ASN A 196 -0.20 3.22 -22.38
C ASN A 196 1.33 3.25 -22.20
N LYS A 197 1.86 4.31 -21.57
CA LYS A 197 3.29 4.47 -21.31
C LYS A 197 3.77 3.66 -20.12
N MET A 198 2.95 3.56 -19.08
CA MET A 198 3.33 2.86 -17.87
C MET A 198 3.24 1.34 -18.01
N PHE A 199 2.38 0.81 -18.91
CA PHE A 199 2.18 -0.64 -19.04
C PHE A 199 1.91 -1.09 -20.50
N PRO A 200 2.95 -1.18 -21.33
CA PRO A 200 2.89 -1.73 -22.67
C PRO A 200 2.57 -3.23 -22.60
N SER A 201 2.36 -3.82 -23.77
CA SER A 201 1.94 -5.22 -23.95
C SER A 201 2.88 -6.24 -23.30
N SER A 202 4.13 -5.86 -23.00
CA SER A 202 5.10 -6.69 -22.29
C SER A 202 5.77 -5.93 -21.15
N VAL A 203 5.54 -6.36 -19.90
CA VAL A 203 6.30 -5.90 -18.72
C VAL A 203 7.51 -6.81 -18.56
N ARG A 204 8.72 -6.24 -18.61
CA ARG A 204 9.96 -7.01 -18.39
C ARG A 204 10.49 -6.73 -16.99
N PHE A 205 10.98 -7.78 -16.34
CA PHE A 205 11.61 -7.71 -15.03
C PHE A 205 13.13 -7.84 -15.23
N PRO A 206 13.86 -6.75 -15.49
CA PRO A 206 15.32 -6.85 -15.60
C PRO A 206 15.89 -7.30 -14.25
N LEU A 207 16.59 -8.43 -14.24
CA LEU A 207 17.35 -8.92 -13.09
C LEU A 207 18.57 -7.99 -12.88
N SER A 208 18.38 -6.88 -12.18
CA SER A 208 19.51 -6.09 -11.69
C SER A 208 20.12 -6.80 -10.48
N LEU A 209 21.22 -7.52 -10.69
CA LEU A 209 22.01 -8.17 -9.64
C LEU A 209 22.79 -7.19 -8.74
N ARG A 210 22.71 -5.88 -9.00
CA ARG A 210 23.66 -4.89 -8.43
C ARG A 210 23.06 -3.89 -7.45
N GLU A 211 21.74 -3.81 -7.31
CA GLU A 211 21.09 -2.86 -6.38
C GLU A 211 20.20 -3.58 -5.36
N ARG A 212 20.23 -3.16 -4.09
CA ARG A 212 19.22 -3.55 -3.07
C ARG A 212 17.80 -3.07 -3.40
N LYS A 213 17.62 -2.36 -4.53
CA LYS A 213 16.34 -1.93 -5.09
C LYS A 213 16.03 -2.78 -6.31
N ARG A 214 14.87 -3.45 -6.31
CA ARG A 214 14.40 -4.12 -7.52
C ARG A 214 13.60 -3.12 -8.35
N ARG A 215 14.07 -2.86 -9.57
CA ARG A 215 13.45 -1.89 -10.48
C ARG A 215 12.56 -2.64 -11.46
N LEU A 216 11.31 -2.19 -11.61
CA LEU A 216 10.45 -2.58 -12.71
C LEU A 216 10.59 -1.54 -13.82
N THR A 217 11.53 -1.78 -14.72
CA THR A 217 11.61 -0.95 -15.93
C THR A 217 10.62 -1.49 -16.93
N VAL A 218 9.68 -0.62 -17.32
CA VAL A 218 8.69 -0.95 -18.32
C VAL A 218 9.14 -0.35 -19.65
N GLU A 219 9.57 -1.19 -20.60
CA GLU A 219 10.08 -0.75 -21.90
C GLU A 219 9.04 -1.00 -23.01
N HIS A 220 8.76 0.03 -23.82
CA HIS A 220 8.01 -0.11 -25.07
C HIS A 220 9.01 -0.28 -26.22
N ALA A 221 8.72 -1.18 -27.16
CA ALA A 221 9.49 -1.31 -28.39
C ALA A 221 9.34 -0.01 -29.22
N GLY A 222 10.31 0.91 -29.08
CA GLY A 222 10.41 2.11 -29.91
C GLY A 222 10.56 3.46 -29.18
N TYR A 223 10.44 3.54 -27.86
CA TYR A 223 10.71 4.80 -27.13
C TYR A 223 11.07 4.53 -25.66
N SER A 224 12.36 4.60 -25.35
CA SER A 224 12.88 4.57 -23.98
C SER A 224 12.61 5.91 -23.29
N ASP A 225 12.21 5.90 -22.01
CA ASP A 225 12.35 7.01 -21.04
C ASP A 225 11.16 7.95 -20.72
N ASN A 226 9.90 7.50 -20.73
CA ASN A 226 8.77 8.38 -20.32
C ASN A 226 8.08 8.04 -18.99
N ALA A 227 8.16 6.81 -18.47
CA ALA A 227 7.60 6.44 -17.17
C ALA A 227 8.39 5.28 -16.53
N GLU A 228 8.56 5.29 -15.20
CA GLU A 228 9.33 4.34 -14.43
C GLU A 228 8.57 3.92 -13.17
N LEU A 229 8.36 2.63 -12.95
CA LEU A 229 7.81 2.08 -11.71
C LEU A 229 8.95 1.50 -10.86
N LYS A 230 9.16 2.06 -9.68
CA LYS A 230 10.09 1.52 -8.69
C LYS A 230 9.31 0.83 -7.59
N ILE A 231 9.73 -0.36 -7.20
CA ILE A 231 9.18 -1.02 -6.02
C ILE A 231 10.28 -1.09 -4.95
N ALA A 232 10.02 -0.44 -3.82
CA ALA A 232 10.87 -0.58 -2.65
C ALA A 232 10.56 -1.92 -1.96
N SER A 233 11.62 -2.60 -1.51
CA SER A 233 11.50 -3.85 -0.77
C SER A 233 12.38 -3.82 0.48
N ASN A 234 11.91 -4.44 1.56
CA ASN A 234 12.70 -4.67 2.76
C ASN A 234 13.18 -6.12 2.77
N GLN A 235 14.48 -6.30 2.52
CA GLN A 235 15.12 -7.62 2.45
C GLN A 235 15.45 -8.22 3.83
N ASN A 236 15.33 -7.43 4.90
CA ASN A 236 15.51 -7.89 6.28
C ASN A 236 14.21 -8.44 6.88
N PHE A 237 13.11 -8.47 6.11
CA PHE A 237 11.86 -9.04 6.58
C PHE A 237 12.01 -10.56 6.76
N PRO A 238 11.51 -11.16 7.86
CA PRO A 238 11.78 -12.56 8.18
C PRO A 238 11.43 -13.54 7.06
N LYS A 239 12.13 -14.69 7.07
CA LYS A 239 11.87 -15.79 6.14
C LYS A 239 10.41 -16.21 6.19
N GLN A 240 9.82 -16.40 5.02
CA GLN A 240 8.46 -16.88 4.89
C GLN A 240 8.32 -18.34 5.31
N ARG A 241 7.19 -18.66 5.93
CA ARG A 241 6.80 -20.06 6.09
C ARG A 241 6.41 -20.61 4.71
N PRO A 242 6.90 -21.80 4.34
CA PRO A 242 6.41 -22.46 3.14
C PRO A 242 4.91 -22.72 3.32
N SER A 243 4.11 -22.09 2.47
CA SER A 243 2.67 -22.31 2.33
C SER A 243 2.38 -22.58 0.87
N ASN A 244 1.40 -23.43 0.60
CA ASN A 244 0.90 -23.61 -0.75
C ASN A 244 0.30 -22.28 -1.19
N VAL A 245 1.01 -21.56 -2.07
CA VAL A 245 0.52 -20.31 -2.65
C VAL A 245 -0.81 -20.65 -3.34
N ILE A 246 -1.87 -20.00 -2.90
CA ILE A 246 -3.21 -20.22 -3.44
C ILE A 246 -3.20 -19.71 -4.89
N THR A 247 -3.73 -20.52 -5.79
CA THR A 247 -4.01 -20.14 -7.18
C THR A 247 -5.51 -20.27 -7.39
N CYS A 248 -6.14 -19.19 -7.83
CA CYS A 248 -7.56 -19.21 -8.19
C CYS A 248 -7.65 -19.79 -9.61
N ASN A 249 -8.36 -20.90 -9.78
CA ASN A 249 -8.63 -21.45 -11.10
C ASN A 249 -9.81 -20.67 -11.71
N ASN A 250 -9.51 -19.78 -12.65
CA ASN A 250 -10.54 -19.19 -13.51
C ASN A 250 -10.96 -20.20 -14.58
N ASN A 251 -11.71 -21.22 -14.17
CA ASN A 251 -12.54 -22.01 -15.09
C ASN A 251 -14.00 -21.64 -14.84
N SER A 252 -14.47 -20.64 -15.57
CA SER A 252 -15.88 -20.51 -15.99
C SER A 252 -15.90 -19.93 -17.40
#